data_AF-A0A5C1DHT3-F1
#
_entry.id   AF-A0A5C1DHT3-F1
#
_cell.length_a   1.000
_cell.length_b   1.000
_cell.length_c   1.000
_cell.angle_alpha   90.00
_cell.angle_beta   90.00
_cell.angle_gamma   90.00
#
_symmetry.space_group_name_H-M   'P 1'
#
loop_
_entity.id
_entity.type
_entity.pdbx_description
1 polymer ?
#
loop_
_entity_poly.entity_id
_entity_poly.type
_entity_poly.pdbx_seq_one_letter_code
_entity_poly.pdbx_strand_id
1 'polypeptide(L)'
;MTLRTRPARLSASANEPPIKPTPATTSVSICCTCIPLSSRHPRGAKDYHKQFCRPDQPGDAMTATLYCYFKAPAERDKTLAQLRALQAELAAAGWPGELLRRCDDADTWMEIYPGLADRDAFRAAWQAARLRHGLALPAHEEWFQPL
;
A
#
# COMPACT_ATOMS: atom_id res chain seq x y z
N MET A 1 56.96 12.62 20.68
CA MET A 1 58.14 12.46 19.80
C MET A 1 58.59 11.02 19.96
N THR A 2 58.40 10.12 19.00
CA THR A 2 59.16 10.04 17.74
C THR A 2 58.31 9.41 16.65
N LEU A 3 58.26 10.09 15.50
CA LEU A 3 57.62 9.65 14.26
C LEU A 3 58.51 8.62 13.54
N ARG A 4 57.91 7.54 13.03
CA ARG A 4 58.46 6.76 11.90
C ARG A 4 57.34 6.45 10.91
N THR A 5 57.75 6.36 9.64
CA THR A 5 57.00 6.79 8.47
C THR A 5 56.93 5.66 7.43
N ARG A 6 55.71 5.43 6.86
CA ARG A 6 55.38 4.89 5.50
C ARG A 6 55.74 3.43 5.14
N PRO A 7 55.20 2.84 4.04
CA PRO A 7 54.27 3.35 3.01
C PRO A 7 53.02 2.48 2.71
N ALA A 8 52.20 3.00 1.78
CA ALA A 8 51.01 2.43 1.17
C ALA A 8 51.25 1.10 0.41
N ARG A 9 50.22 0.25 0.35
CA ARG A 9 50.08 -0.78 -0.68
C ARG A 9 48.74 -0.62 -1.40
N LEU A 10 48.79 0.00 -2.58
CA LEU A 10 47.83 -0.14 -3.66
C LEU A 10 48.07 -1.47 -4.38
N SER A 11 47.03 -2.26 -4.55
CA SER A 11 46.84 -3.30 -5.59
C SER A 11 45.35 -3.66 -5.53
N ALA A 12 44.46 -3.06 -6.32
CA ALA A 12 44.20 -3.37 -7.72
C ALA A 12 44.04 -4.88 -7.98
N SER A 13 42.80 -5.36 -8.02
CA SER A 13 42.40 -6.41 -8.96
C SER A 13 41.01 -6.07 -9.49
N ALA A 14 40.98 -5.79 -10.77
CA ALA A 14 39.81 -5.52 -11.57
C ALA A 14 39.07 -6.83 -11.92
N ASN A 15 37.87 -6.62 -12.48
CA ASN A 15 37.06 -7.53 -13.29
C ASN A 15 36.25 -8.60 -12.57
N GLU A 16 34.96 -8.31 -12.37
CA GLU A 16 33.92 -9.18 -12.93
C GLU A 16 32.71 -8.37 -13.48
N PRO A 17 32.08 -8.83 -14.58
CA PRO A 17 31.22 -8.06 -15.48
C PRO A 17 29.73 -7.96 -15.04
N PRO A 18 28.93 -7.09 -15.71
CA PRO A 18 27.58 -6.73 -15.27
C PRO A 18 26.56 -7.85 -15.42
N ILE A 19 25.82 -8.11 -14.35
CA ILE A 19 24.55 -8.84 -14.36
C ILE A 19 23.51 -8.03 -15.15
N LYS A 20 23.32 -8.41 -16.41
CA LYS A 20 22.21 -7.94 -17.24
C LYS A 20 20.90 -8.59 -16.76
N PRO A 21 19.80 -7.84 -16.64
CA PRO A 21 18.48 -8.44 -16.42
C PRO A 21 17.99 -9.10 -17.71
N THR A 22 17.63 -10.38 -17.62
CA THR A 22 16.87 -11.10 -18.65
C THR A 22 15.38 -10.81 -18.49
N PRO A 23 14.69 -10.25 -19.50
CA PRO A 23 13.24 -10.32 -19.59
C PRO A 23 12.84 -11.61 -20.33
N ALA A 24 12.33 -12.60 -19.60
CA ALA A 24 11.66 -13.74 -20.21
C ALA A 24 10.14 -13.51 -20.13
N THR A 25 9.62 -12.92 -21.21
CA THR A 25 8.23 -12.93 -21.63
C THR A 25 7.65 -14.34 -21.52
N THR A 26 6.62 -14.53 -20.71
CA THR A 26 5.65 -15.61 -20.90
C THR A 26 4.27 -15.00 -21.00
N SER A 27 3.95 -14.55 -22.20
CA SER A 27 2.60 -14.19 -22.62
C SER A 27 1.90 -15.50 -23.00
N VAL A 28 1.05 -16.02 -22.10
CA VAL A 28 0.13 -17.10 -22.45
C VAL A 28 -1.09 -16.46 -23.09
N SER A 29 -1.05 -16.38 -24.42
CA SER A 29 -2.18 -16.05 -25.27
C SER A 29 -3.12 -17.26 -25.31
N ILE A 30 -4.20 -17.22 -24.53
CA ILE A 30 -5.29 -18.19 -24.67
C ILE A 30 -6.16 -17.71 -25.85
N CYS A 31 -5.78 -18.18 -27.04
CA CYS A 31 -6.59 -18.09 -28.24
C CYS A 31 -7.56 -19.29 -28.25
N CYS A 32 -8.75 -19.13 -27.67
CA CYS A 32 -9.85 -20.07 -27.89
C CYS A 32 -10.69 -19.56 -29.08
N THR A 33 -10.38 -20.10 -30.24
CA THR A 33 -11.11 -19.91 -31.50
C THR A 33 -12.40 -20.75 -31.51
N CYS A 34 -13.53 -20.05 -31.66
CA CYS A 34 -14.74 -20.38 -32.46
C CYS A 34 -15.40 -21.76 -32.38
N ILE A 35 -16.66 -21.82 -31.90
CA ILE A 35 -17.76 -22.67 -32.44
C ILE A 35 -19.11 -21.91 -32.16
N PRO A 36 -20.20 -22.00 -32.97
CA PRO A 36 -20.62 -20.96 -33.88
C PRO A 36 -21.99 -20.32 -33.54
N LEU A 37 -22.22 -19.18 -34.20
CA LEU A 37 -23.51 -18.53 -34.36
C LEU A 37 -24.49 -19.47 -35.08
N SER A 38 -25.55 -19.93 -34.41
CA SER A 38 -26.74 -20.45 -35.08
C SER A 38 -28.01 -19.91 -34.45
N SER A 39 -28.61 -19.02 -35.23
CA SER A 39 -29.91 -18.40 -35.08
C SER A 39 -31.01 -19.40 -34.70
N ARG A 40 -31.73 -19.11 -33.61
CA ARG A 40 -33.14 -19.44 -33.48
C ARG A 40 -33.82 -18.48 -32.51
N HIS A 41 -34.42 -17.45 -33.10
CA HIS A 41 -35.47 -16.64 -32.47
C HIS A 41 -36.68 -17.53 -32.16
N PRO A 42 -37.31 -17.37 -30.99
CA PRO A 42 -38.75 -17.32 -30.95
C PRO A 42 -39.24 -15.94 -30.50
N ARG A 43 -40.28 -15.51 -31.22
CA ARG A 43 -41.03 -14.28 -31.06
C ARG A 43 -41.71 -14.20 -29.69
N GLY A 44 -41.63 -13.02 -29.09
CA GLY A 44 -42.69 -12.46 -28.26
C GLY A 44 -42.59 -12.74 -26.76
N ALA A 45 -42.08 -11.75 -26.02
CA ALA A 45 -42.67 -11.33 -24.75
C ALA A 45 -42.05 -10.00 -24.31
N LYS A 46 -42.80 -8.92 -24.58
CA LYS A 46 -43.05 -7.74 -23.74
C LYS A 46 -41.86 -7.07 -23.05
N ASP A 47 -41.72 -5.80 -23.40
CA ASP A 47 -41.18 -4.70 -22.60
C ASP A 47 -41.20 -4.95 -21.09
N TYR A 48 -40.01 -5.16 -20.53
CA TYR A 48 -39.72 -4.72 -19.18
C TYR A 48 -38.45 -3.88 -19.24
N HIS A 49 -38.68 -2.59 -19.46
CA HIS A 49 -37.83 -1.51 -18.96
C HIS A 49 -37.79 -1.64 -17.42
N LYS A 50 -36.97 -2.55 -16.91
CA LYS A 50 -36.47 -2.51 -15.53
C LYS A 50 -35.03 -2.07 -15.68
N GLN A 51 -34.83 -0.77 -15.86
CA GLN A 51 -34.62 0.13 -14.73
C GLN A 51 -33.50 -0.45 -13.88
N PHE A 52 -32.32 0.13 -14.06
CA PHE A 52 -31.17 0.03 -13.19
C PHE A 52 -31.59 -0.03 -11.70
N CYS A 53 -31.81 -1.23 -11.18
CA CYS A 53 -31.55 -1.48 -9.77
C CYS A 53 -30.03 -1.51 -9.65
N ARG A 54 -29.42 -0.32 -9.61
CA ARG A 54 -28.26 -0.17 -8.74
C ARG A 54 -28.71 -0.76 -7.41
N PRO A 55 -28.03 -1.75 -6.82
CA PRO A 55 -28.26 -2.05 -5.43
C PRO A 55 -28.11 -0.70 -4.72
N ASP A 56 -29.20 -0.30 -4.08
CA ASP A 56 -29.23 0.59 -2.93
C ASP A 56 -27.81 1.03 -2.56
N GLN A 57 -27.44 2.29 -2.86
CA GLN A 57 -26.27 2.84 -2.17
C GLN A 57 -26.64 2.72 -0.70
N PRO A 58 -25.98 1.87 0.11
CA PRO A 58 -26.28 1.86 1.53
C PRO A 58 -25.98 3.28 1.97
N GLY A 59 -27.03 4.00 2.39
CA GLY A 59 -26.93 5.41 2.78
C GLY A 59 -25.72 5.55 3.68
N ASP A 60 -24.81 6.45 3.30
CA ASP A 60 -23.52 6.74 3.94
C ASP A 60 -23.25 5.80 5.12
N ALA A 61 -22.77 4.57 4.83
CA ALA A 61 -22.25 3.73 5.90
C ALA A 61 -21.18 4.58 6.56
N MET A 62 -21.46 5.10 7.76
CA MET A 62 -20.74 6.22 8.37
C MET A 62 -19.26 5.89 8.47
N THR A 63 -18.50 6.26 7.44
CA THR A 63 -17.09 5.89 7.35
C THR A 63 -16.31 6.76 8.30
N ALA A 64 -15.43 6.16 9.08
CA ALA A 64 -14.52 6.89 9.93
C ALA A 64 -13.24 7.26 9.18
N THR A 65 -12.58 8.32 9.65
CA THR A 65 -11.21 8.66 9.30
C THR A 65 -10.34 8.53 10.54
N LEU A 66 -9.22 7.81 10.43
CA LEU A 66 -8.21 7.73 11.48
C LEU A 66 -7.09 8.74 11.18
N TYR A 67 -6.73 9.52 12.20
CA TYR A 67 -5.50 10.29 12.26
C TYR A 67 -4.63 9.67 13.34
N CYS A 68 -3.41 9.31 12.98
CA CYS A 68 -2.47 8.66 13.88
C CYS A 68 -1.17 9.45 13.92
N TYR A 69 -0.82 10.02 15.07
CA TYR A 69 0.44 10.73 15.22
C TYR A 69 1.40 10.03 16.18
N PHE A 70 2.69 10.17 15.88
CA PHE A 70 3.77 9.59 16.67
C PHE A 70 5.05 10.41 16.50
N LYS A 71 5.97 10.23 17.44
CA LYS A 71 7.29 10.86 17.37
C LYS A 71 8.21 10.07 16.43
N ALA A 72 8.91 10.79 15.58
CA ALA A 72 9.94 10.24 14.73
C ALA A 72 11.05 9.63 15.62
N PRO A 73 11.39 8.34 15.46
CA PRO A 73 12.48 7.75 16.22
C PRO A 73 13.84 8.24 15.71
N ALA A 74 14.91 7.93 16.45
CA ALA A 74 16.28 8.25 16.04
C ALA A 74 16.64 7.62 14.69
N GLU A 75 16.22 6.36 14.45
CA GLU A 75 16.40 5.64 13.17
C GLU A 75 15.35 6.06 12.14
N ARG A 76 15.32 7.34 11.77
CA ARG A 76 14.28 7.95 10.92
C ARG A 76 14.11 7.23 9.57
N ASP A 77 15.18 7.09 8.80
CA ASP A 77 15.09 6.57 7.42
C ASP A 77 14.63 5.10 7.38
N LYS A 78 15.13 4.28 8.31
CA LYS A 78 14.71 2.88 8.47
C LYS A 78 13.24 2.79 8.84
N THR A 79 12.81 3.59 9.81
CA THR A 79 11.42 3.63 10.25
C THR A 79 10.50 4.12 9.14
N LEU A 80 10.93 5.14 8.39
CA LEU A 80 10.20 5.64 7.23
C LEU A 80 10.03 4.55 6.18
N ALA A 81 11.07 3.77 5.88
CA ALA A 81 10.98 2.65 4.96
C ALA A 81 9.99 1.57 5.45
N GLN A 82 10.02 1.24 6.75
CA GLN A 82 9.06 0.31 7.37
C GLN A 82 7.61 0.81 7.30
N LEU A 83 7.38 2.10 7.59
CA LEU A 83 6.05 2.72 7.49
C LEU A 83 5.54 2.72 6.04
N ARG A 84 6.40 3.01 5.07
CA ARG A 84 6.02 2.96 3.65
C ARG A 84 5.69 1.54 3.19
N ALA A 85 6.44 0.53 3.65
CA ALA A 85 6.14 -0.87 3.38
C ALA A 85 4.79 -1.29 4.00
N LEU A 86 4.53 -0.87 5.23
CA LEU A 86 3.24 -1.06 5.90
C LEU A 86 2.08 -0.42 5.13
N GLN A 87 2.24 0.83 4.68
CA GLN A 87 1.20 1.53 3.92
C GLN A 87 0.91 0.85 2.58
N ALA A 88 1.94 0.33 1.91
CA ALA A 88 1.77 -0.43 0.67
C ALA A 88 0.97 -1.73 0.91
N GLU A 89 1.23 -2.42 2.02
CA GLU A 89 0.48 -3.63 2.41
C GLU A 89 -0.99 -3.31 2.71
N LEU A 90 -1.26 -2.25 3.47
CA LEU A 90 -2.64 -1.84 3.79
C LEU A 90 -3.39 -1.33 2.56
N ALA A 91 -2.70 -0.60 1.67
CA ALA A 91 -3.29 -0.17 0.40
C ALA A 91 -3.68 -1.37 -0.47
N ALA A 92 -2.86 -2.42 -0.52
CA ALA A 92 -3.20 -3.66 -1.23
C ALA A 92 -4.39 -4.40 -0.61
N ALA A 93 -4.63 -4.23 0.69
CA ALA A 93 -5.82 -4.74 1.39
C ALA A 93 -7.06 -3.82 1.25
N GLY A 94 -6.95 -2.69 0.56
CA GLY A 94 -8.06 -1.75 0.33
C GLY A 94 -8.12 -0.57 1.31
N TRP A 95 -7.08 -0.38 2.14
CA TRP A 95 -6.98 0.75 3.08
C TRP A 95 -5.81 1.67 2.70
N PRO A 96 -5.97 2.54 1.69
CA PRO A 96 -4.94 3.50 1.32
C PRO A 96 -4.72 4.51 2.47
N GLY A 97 -3.46 4.82 2.75
CA GLY A 97 -3.08 5.78 3.78
C GLY A 97 -2.07 6.80 3.30
N GLU A 98 -2.03 7.94 3.96
CA GLU A 98 -1.07 9.01 3.73
C GLU A 98 -0.11 9.12 4.91
N LEU A 99 1.19 9.29 4.65
CA LEU A 99 2.19 9.56 5.69
C LEU A 99 2.75 10.97 5.48
N LEU A 100 2.53 11.80 6.49
CA LEU A 100 2.86 13.21 6.55
C LEU A 100 3.83 13.50 7.69
N ARG A 101 4.49 14.65 7.61
CA ARG A 101 5.31 15.23 8.67
C ARG A 101 4.74 16.59 9.02
N ARG A 102 4.63 16.92 10.30
CA ARG A 102 4.19 18.24 10.73
C ARG A 102 5.18 19.30 10.23
N CYS A 103 4.67 20.41 9.66
CA CYS A 103 5.52 21.44 9.08
C CYS A 103 6.38 22.14 10.14
N ASP A 104 5.80 22.45 11.30
CA ASP A 104 6.47 23.20 12.36
C ASP A 104 7.27 22.33 13.34
N ASP A 105 7.15 21.00 13.24
CA ASP A 105 7.89 20.04 14.07
C ASP A 105 8.17 18.77 13.26
N ALA A 106 9.39 18.69 12.73
CA ALA A 106 9.84 17.57 11.92
C ALA A 106 9.90 16.24 12.68
N ASP A 107 9.89 16.27 14.02
CA ASP A 107 9.88 15.09 14.89
C ASP A 107 8.46 14.55 15.10
N THR A 108 7.42 15.19 14.56
CA THR A 108 6.04 14.70 14.61
C THR A 108 5.59 14.21 13.24
N TRP A 109 5.34 12.91 13.12
CA TRP A 109 4.83 12.26 11.91
C TRP A 109 3.36 11.88 12.11
N MET A 110 2.62 11.80 11.01
CA MET A 110 1.20 11.50 11.02
C MET A 110 0.82 10.57 9.87
N GLU A 111 0.07 9.52 10.19
CA GLU A 111 -0.63 8.69 9.22
C GLU A 111 -2.12 9.06 9.18
N ILE A 112 -2.70 9.10 7.98
CA ILE A 112 -4.14 9.35 7.78
C ILE A 112 -4.73 8.17 7.00
N TYR A 113 -5.86 7.64 7.46
CA TYR A 113 -6.61 6.57 6.79
C TYR A 113 -8.10 6.97 6.68
N PRO A 114 -8.53 7.49 5.51
CA PRO A 114 -9.93 7.87 5.29
C PRO A 114 -10.81 6.69 4.86
N GLY A 115 -12.14 6.86 4.99
CA GLY A 115 -13.10 5.94 4.38
C GLY A 115 -13.21 4.57 5.06
N LEU A 116 -12.91 4.47 6.35
CA LEU A 116 -12.93 3.21 7.09
C LEU A 116 -14.37 2.84 7.46
N ALA A 117 -14.91 1.79 6.82
CA ALA A 117 -16.24 1.27 7.12
C ALA A 117 -16.31 0.49 8.44
N ASP A 118 -15.22 -0.20 8.81
CA ASP A 118 -15.10 -0.95 10.06
C ASP A 118 -13.80 -0.55 10.77
N ARG A 119 -13.96 0.17 11.89
CA ARG A 119 -12.85 0.71 12.69
C ARG A 119 -12.06 -0.40 13.37
N ASP A 120 -12.74 -1.42 13.88
CA ASP A 120 -12.10 -2.48 14.67
C ASP A 120 -11.36 -3.46 13.75
N ALA A 121 -11.95 -3.81 12.60
CA ALA A 121 -11.28 -4.61 11.59
C ALA A 121 -10.02 -3.92 11.07
N PHE A 122 -10.10 -2.61 10.75
CA PHE A 122 -8.94 -1.84 10.36
C PHE A 122 -7.88 -1.80 11.47
N ARG A 123 -8.27 -1.49 12.71
CA ARG A 123 -7.34 -1.36 13.84
C ARG A 123 -6.59 -2.67 14.09
N ALA A 124 -7.29 -3.81 14.06
CA ALA A 124 -6.67 -5.11 14.22
C ALA A 124 -5.65 -5.41 13.10
N ALA A 125 -6.02 -5.14 11.84
CA ALA A 125 -5.14 -5.36 10.70
C ALA A 125 -3.92 -4.43 10.71
N TRP A 126 -4.12 -3.16 11.04
CA TRP A 126 -3.07 -2.15 11.17
C TRP A 126 -2.08 -2.54 12.28
N GLN A 127 -2.55 -2.91 13.48
CA GLN A 127 -1.68 -3.37 14.56
C GLN A 127 -0.90 -4.64 14.18
N ALA A 128 -1.55 -5.61 13.52
CA ALA A 128 -0.87 -6.80 13.04
C ALA A 128 0.20 -6.48 11.98
N ALA A 129 -0.06 -5.54 11.07
CA ALA A 129 0.92 -5.08 10.09
C ALA A 129 2.11 -4.37 10.77
N ARG A 130 1.87 -3.53 11.77
CA ARG A 130 2.92 -2.87 12.54
C ARG A 130 3.86 -3.87 13.20
N LEU A 131 3.32 -4.94 13.78
CA LEU A 131 4.13 -6.02 14.35
C LEU A 131 4.98 -6.73 13.28
N ARG A 132 4.41 -7.05 12.11
CA ARG A 132 5.15 -7.69 11.00
C ARG A 132 6.32 -6.84 10.49
N HIS A 133 6.13 -5.52 10.41
CA HIS A 133 7.16 -4.57 9.97
C HIS A 133 8.12 -4.15 11.09
N GLY A 134 7.94 -4.65 12.32
CA GLY A 134 8.80 -4.32 13.46
C GLY A 134 8.63 -2.89 13.98
N LEU A 135 7.44 -2.30 13.79
CA LEU A 135 7.10 -0.96 14.25
C LEU A 135 6.50 -1.02 15.66
N ALA A 136 7.30 -0.64 16.66
CA ALA A 136 6.90 -0.59 18.07
C ALA A 136 6.67 0.83 18.60
N LEU A 137 6.45 1.80 17.71
CA LEU A 137 6.32 3.21 18.09
C LEU A 137 4.95 3.47 18.76
N PRO A 138 4.91 4.15 19.91
CA PRO A 138 3.65 4.58 20.50
C PRO A 138 2.96 5.54 19.54
N ALA A 139 1.72 5.23 19.18
CA ALA A 139 0.89 6.04 18.33
C ALA A 139 -0.34 6.51 19.09
N HIS A 140 -0.67 7.78 18.92
CA HIS A 140 -1.94 8.31 19.39
C HIS A 140 -2.95 8.26 18.25
N GLU A 141 -4.12 7.69 18.52
CA GLU A 141 -5.19 7.46 17.54
C GLU A 141 -6.34 8.45 17.78
N GLU A 142 -6.71 9.23 16.76
CA GLU A 142 -7.89 10.08 16.76
C GLU A 142 -8.83 9.66 15.63
N TRP A 143 -10.11 9.44 15.96
CA TRP A 143 -11.11 8.91 15.04
C TRP A 143 -12.22 9.95 14.82
N PHE A 144 -12.53 10.22 13.55
CA PHE A 144 -13.54 11.20 13.16
C PHE A 144 -14.56 10.59 12.22
N GLN A 145 -15.80 11.06 12.29
CA GLN A 145 -16.87 10.72 11.36
C GLN A 145 -17.45 12.02 10.75
N PRO A 146 -18.02 11.96 9.55
CA PRO A 146 -18.79 13.06 8.98
C PRO A 146 -19.96 13.48 9.89
N LEU A 147 -20.39 14.75 9.78
CA LEU A 147 -21.53 15.31 10.51
C LEU A 147 -22.87 15.02 9.82
#